data_AF-A0A7C8MAF6-F1
#
_entry.id   AF-A0A7C8MAF6-F1
#
_cell.length_a   1.000
_cell.length_b   1.000
_cell.length_c   1.000
_cell.angle_alpha   90.00
_cell.angle_beta   90.00
_cell.angle_gamma   90.00
#
_symmetry.space_group_name_H-M   'P 1'
#
loop_
_entity.id
_entity.type
_entity.pdbx_description
1 polymer ?
#
loop_
_entity_poly.entity_id
_entity_poly.type
_entity_poly.pdbx_seq_one_letter_code
_entity_poly.pdbx_strand_id
1 'polypeptide(L)'
;MSSLVPCTASQFRCNAFDSRFCVNYEDFTGCPALQADPDIAGIGVVVAFTVSAGLAWVSTLGHVVLEQPNKQFRTNAIDEVFEQRVCLAVRNRVGVRRARVLAASFYAVTVALSDQQLVTGIAMLAAGLTLLARRAISVYHFSVVRDLAFFSSNAHLLSLLALWRSTRRERSERKPDRHHHNRRASKFPVSWVWKWRFLCMLVFFALLMAATWQTAGAAWDDMYDCPAACVPRAVGGSPLAWAVGTSYLLVSLYTLYLAQIGEKVFGRHARVDALLNGPPPKSPSVPYRVVRSAALALRFWIYADVTELLVMLLWFGLNCWWAFANRAAGQALMGAGEWRRENQWGFGQLVPMLLLMLPAMAFLEAYTGTSGPAVEKQAIAMRVSANSLGRC
;
A
#
# COMPACT_ATOMS: atom_id res chain seq x y z
N MET A 1 -46.41 -18.83 30.90
CA MET A 1 -45.49 -18.33 31.95
C MET A 1 -44.09 -18.69 31.51
N SER A 2 -43.40 -17.74 30.90
CA SER A 2 -42.09 -17.92 30.29
C SER A 2 -41.02 -18.03 31.37
N SER A 3 -40.31 -19.15 31.39
CA SER A 3 -39.21 -19.44 32.32
C SER A 3 -38.06 -18.45 32.10
N LEU A 4 -37.73 -17.65 33.11
CA LEU A 4 -36.63 -16.68 33.06
C LEU A 4 -35.32 -17.41 33.40
N VAL A 5 -34.33 -17.36 32.49
CA VAL A 5 -33.04 -18.07 32.60
C VAL A 5 -31.89 -17.09 32.88
N PRO A 6 -31.00 -17.36 33.85
CA PRO A 6 -29.85 -16.50 34.18
C PRO A 6 -28.73 -16.52 33.11
N CYS A 7 -28.07 -15.38 32.89
CA CYS A 7 -27.01 -15.16 31.90
C CYS A 7 -25.71 -15.91 32.24
N THR A 8 -25.65 -17.23 32.06
CA THR A 8 -24.41 -18.02 32.26
C THR A 8 -24.10 -18.99 31.12
N ALA A 9 -24.92 -19.06 30.06
CA ALA A 9 -24.77 -20.01 28.94
C ALA A 9 -24.32 -19.34 27.62
N SER A 10 -23.54 -20.07 26.81
CA SER A 10 -22.88 -19.61 25.59
C SER A 10 -23.80 -19.32 24.39
N GLN A 11 -25.09 -19.63 24.49
CA GLN A 11 -26.12 -19.49 23.45
C GLN A 11 -27.02 -18.25 23.62
N PHE A 12 -26.75 -17.38 24.60
CA PHE A 12 -27.63 -16.26 24.96
C PHE A 12 -26.88 -14.92 25.06
N ARG A 13 -27.57 -13.79 24.83
CA ARG A 13 -27.11 -12.44 25.23
C ARG A 13 -28.14 -11.79 26.17
N CYS A 14 -27.64 -11.01 27.13
CA CYS A 14 -28.49 -10.23 28.03
C CYS A 14 -29.11 -9.05 27.26
N ASN A 15 -30.37 -8.73 27.57
CA ASN A 15 -31.08 -7.60 26.98
C ASN A 15 -30.39 -6.28 27.36
N ALA A 16 -30.30 -5.33 26.41
CA ALA A 16 -29.64 -4.03 26.61
C ALA A 16 -30.27 -3.16 27.71
N PHE A 17 -31.50 -3.45 28.14
CA PHE A 17 -32.23 -2.70 29.18
C PHE A 17 -32.29 -3.38 30.56
N ASP A 18 -32.11 -4.70 30.65
CA ASP A 18 -32.10 -5.43 31.94
C ASP A 18 -31.10 -6.58 31.88
N SER A 19 -30.04 -6.47 32.69
CA SER A 19 -28.95 -7.43 32.79
C SER A 19 -29.34 -8.77 33.42
N ARG A 20 -30.59 -8.94 33.86
CA ARG A 20 -31.09 -10.16 34.51
C ARG A 20 -31.77 -11.15 33.58
N PHE A 21 -32.11 -10.77 32.35
CA PHE A 21 -32.87 -11.60 31.42
C PHE A 21 -32.15 -11.83 30.08
N CYS A 22 -32.17 -13.09 29.62
CA CYS A 22 -31.51 -13.57 28.40
C CYS A 22 -32.49 -13.74 27.23
N VAL A 23 -32.00 -13.59 25.99
CA VAL A 23 -32.71 -14.02 24.77
C VAL A 23 -31.84 -14.99 23.96
N ASN A 24 -32.45 -16.06 23.45
CA ASN A 24 -31.83 -17.10 22.64
C ASN A 24 -31.48 -16.55 21.25
N TYR A 25 -30.31 -16.90 20.71
CA TYR A 25 -29.91 -16.53 19.34
C TYR A 25 -30.80 -17.13 18.25
N GLU A 26 -31.41 -18.29 18.50
CA GLU A 26 -32.31 -18.93 17.52
C GLU A 26 -33.69 -18.28 17.45
N ASP A 27 -34.08 -17.48 18.45
CA ASP A 27 -35.42 -16.87 18.55
C ASP A 27 -35.47 -15.39 18.11
N PHE A 28 -34.39 -14.83 17.54
CA PHE A 28 -34.41 -13.43 17.12
C PHE A 28 -34.96 -13.23 15.70
N THR A 29 -36.05 -12.46 15.62
CA THR A 29 -36.54 -11.79 14.42
C THR A 29 -35.86 -10.42 14.20
N GLY A 30 -34.53 -10.31 14.35
CA GLY A 30 -33.78 -9.10 13.96
C GLY A 30 -32.47 -8.80 14.70
N CYS A 31 -31.64 -7.95 14.11
CA CYS A 31 -30.39 -7.46 14.71
C CYS A 31 -30.61 -6.19 15.55
N PRO A 32 -29.73 -5.89 16.54
CA PRO A 32 -29.88 -4.69 17.36
C PRO A 32 -29.64 -3.42 16.52
N ALA A 33 -30.25 -2.30 16.93
CA ALA A 33 -30.00 -1.01 16.27
C ALA A 33 -28.50 -0.67 16.28
N LEU A 34 -27.97 -0.27 15.12
CA LEU A 34 -26.56 0.02 14.95
C LEU A 34 -26.15 1.27 15.75
N GLN A 35 -25.16 1.11 16.62
CA GLN A 35 -24.58 2.19 17.43
C GLN A 35 -23.38 2.79 16.74
N ALA A 36 -23.13 4.08 16.93
CA ALA A 36 -21.98 4.77 16.34
C ALA A 36 -20.68 4.51 17.09
N ASP A 37 -19.60 4.24 16.34
CA ASP A 37 -18.23 4.28 16.81
C ASP A 37 -17.41 5.31 16.00
N PRO A 38 -17.32 6.57 16.48
CA PRO A 38 -16.61 7.64 15.78
C PRO A 38 -15.09 7.45 15.73
N ASP A 39 -14.50 6.55 16.53
CA ASP A 39 -13.06 6.28 16.51
C ASP A 39 -12.69 5.28 15.39
N ILE A 40 -13.66 4.49 14.92
CA ILE A 40 -13.49 3.56 13.79
C ILE A 40 -14.07 4.14 12.50
N ALA A 41 -15.35 4.51 12.54
CA ALA A 41 -16.12 4.92 11.36
C ALA A 41 -16.35 6.45 11.26
N GLY A 42 -15.70 7.21 12.15
CA GLY A 42 -15.72 8.67 12.10
C GLY A 42 -15.20 9.20 10.77
N ILE A 43 -15.83 10.27 10.28
CA ILE A 43 -15.49 10.86 8.98
C ILE A 43 -14.03 11.31 8.91
N GLY A 44 -13.47 11.84 10.01
CA GLY A 44 -12.07 12.24 10.07
C GLY A 44 -11.10 11.07 9.90
N VAL A 45 -11.41 9.90 10.45
CA VAL A 45 -10.58 8.69 10.29
C VAL A 45 -10.59 8.23 8.84
N VAL A 46 -11.79 8.09 8.26
CA VAL A 46 -11.96 7.66 6.86
C VAL A 46 -11.24 8.61 5.91
N VAL A 47 -11.49 9.92 6.04
CA VAL A 47 -10.84 10.94 5.20
C VAL A 47 -9.32 10.92 5.36
N ALA A 48 -8.79 10.80 6.58
CA ALA A 48 -7.35 10.79 6.80
C ALA A 48 -6.64 9.62 6.09
N PHE A 49 -7.20 8.40 6.16
CA PHE A 49 -6.64 7.24 5.48
C PHE A 49 -6.78 7.35 3.95
N THR A 50 -7.92 7.81 3.45
CA THR A 50 -8.15 8.00 2.01
C THR A 50 -7.21 9.07 1.45
N VAL A 51 -7.08 10.22 2.10
CA VAL A 51 -6.18 11.31 1.70
C VAL A 51 -4.73 10.85 1.76
N SER A 52 -4.32 10.13 2.81
CA SER A 52 -2.96 9.59 2.93
C SER A 52 -2.62 8.65 1.75
N ALA A 53 -3.53 7.75 1.40
CA ALA A 53 -3.34 6.85 0.26
C ALA A 53 -3.32 7.60 -1.09
N GLY A 54 -4.22 8.57 -1.28
CA GLY A 54 -4.25 9.41 -2.47
C GLY A 54 -2.98 10.24 -2.64
N LEU A 55 -2.49 10.85 -1.56
CA LEU A 55 -1.22 11.58 -1.55
C LEU A 55 -0.05 10.65 -1.87
N ALA A 56 -0.05 9.41 -1.36
CA ALA A 56 1.01 8.44 -1.65
C ALA A 56 1.02 8.06 -3.14
N TRP A 57 -0.13 7.94 -3.78
CA TRP A 57 -0.24 7.71 -5.22
C TRP A 57 0.29 8.90 -6.01
N VAL A 58 -0.16 10.12 -5.69
CA VAL A 58 0.27 11.35 -6.35
C VAL A 58 1.77 11.58 -6.20
N SER A 59 2.32 11.40 -4.99
CA SER A 59 3.75 11.56 -4.75
C SER A 59 4.57 10.48 -5.45
N THR A 60 4.10 9.24 -5.51
CA THR A 60 4.78 8.17 -6.24
C THR A 60 4.79 8.42 -7.74
N LEU A 61 3.67 8.86 -8.32
CA LEU A 61 3.61 9.29 -9.72
C LEU A 61 4.56 10.46 -9.97
N GLY A 62 4.54 11.48 -9.11
CA GLY A 62 5.44 12.63 -9.19
C GLY A 62 6.91 12.22 -9.17
N HIS A 63 7.29 11.30 -8.28
CA HIS A 63 8.63 10.71 -8.24
C HIS A 63 8.96 9.98 -9.56
N VAL A 64 8.09 9.08 -10.03
CA VAL A 64 8.31 8.30 -11.27
C VAL A 64 8.49 9.20 -12.49
N VAL A 65 7.64 10.22 -12.65
CA VAL A 65 7.64 11.14 -13.79
C VAL A 65 8.88 12.03 -13.82
N LEU A 66 9.33 12.49 -12.65
CA LEU A 66 10.43 13.44 -12.53
C LEU A 66 11.81 12.77 -12.42
N GLU A 67 11.87 11.55 -11.90
CA GLU A 67 13.11 10.77 -11.81
C GLU A 67 13.61 10.38 -13.21
N GLN A 68 14.92 10.43 -13.42
CA GLN A 68 15.53 10.08 -14.71
C GLN A 68 15.59 8.54 -14.87
N PRO A 69 15.08 7.98 -15.98
CA PRO A 69 15.10 6.55 -16.21
C PRO A 69 16.52 6.12 -16.55
N ASN A 70 16.86 4.91 -16.12
CA ASN A 70 18.04 4.25 -16.65
C ASN A 70 17.70 3.58 -18.00
N LYS A 71 18.27 4.09 -19.09
CA LYS A 71 18.08 3.59 -20.47
C LYS A 71 18.38 2.09 -20.63
N GLN A 72 19.21 1.52 -19.75
CA GLN A 72 19.75 0.16 -19.89
C GLN A 72 18.79 -0.97 -19.52
N PHE A 73 17.65 -0.69 -18.88
CA PHE A 73 16.71 -1.74 -18.48
C PHE A 73 15.25 -1.36 -18.81
N ARG A 74 15.02 -0.81 -20.02
CA ARG A 74 13.67 -0.66 -20.56
C ARG A 74 13.19 -2.03 -21.03
N THR A 75 12.09 -2.52 -20.45
CA THR A 75 11.57 -3.88 -20.68
C THR A 75 10.22 -3.90 -21.37
N ASN A 76 9.51 -2.77 -21.40
CA ASN A 76 8.12 -2.67 -21.85
C ASN A 76 7.90 -1.46 -22.78
N ALA A 77 7.17 -1.67 -23.87
CA ALA A 77 6.80 -0.63 -24.83
C ALA A 77 5.86 0.43 -24.22
N ILE A 78 4.98 0.06 -23.29
CA ILE A 78 4.07 1.00 -22.61
C ILE A 78 4.86 1.99 -21.76
N ASP A 79 5.80 1.48 -20.95
CA ASP A 79 6.68 2.33 -20.13
C ASP A 79 7.57 3.20 -21.00
N GLU A 80 8.00 2.71 -22.18
CA GLU A 80 8.76 3.52 -23.14
C GLU A 80 7.93 4.67 -23.72
N VAL A 81 6.69 4.41 -24.14
CA VAL A 81 5.79 5.45 -24.64
C VAL A 81 5.49 6.48 -23.55
N PHE A 82 5.18 6.02 -22.33
CA PHE A 82 4.95 6.90 -21.19
C PHE A 82 6.17 7.78 -20.89
N GLU A 83 7.36 7.19 -20.88
CA GLU A 83 8.61 7.89 -20.65
C GLU A 83 8.88 8.97 -21.72
N GLN A 84 8.67 8.62 -22.99
CA GLN A 84 8.92 9.51 -24.12
C GLN A 84 7.90 10.65 -24.22
N ARG A 85 6.61 10.35 -24.00
CA ARG A 85 5.51 11.30 -24.22
C ARG A 85 5.21 12.14 -22.97
N VAL A 86 5.27 11.54 -21.79
CA VAL A 86 4.88 12.19 -20.53
C VAL A 86 6.11 12.64 -19.75
N CYS A 87 6.97 11.70 -19.33
CA CYS A 87 8.09 12.02 -18.44
C CYS A 87 9.07 13.03 -19.05
N LEU A 88 9.49 12.84 -20.31
CA LEU A 88 10.37 13.80 -20.99
C LEU A 88 9.72 15.17 -21.16
N ALA A 89 8.44 15.22 -21.57
CA ALA A 89 7.74 16.49 -21.74
C ALA A 89 7.65 17.28 -20.41
N VAL A 90 7.30 16.61 -19.32
CA VAL A 90 7.21 17.23 -17.99
C VAL A 90 8.59 17.70 -17.51
N ARG A 91 9.63 16.86 -17.59
CA ARG A 91 10.97 17.24 -17.13
C ARG A 91 11.60 18.35 -17.95
N ASN A 92 11.34 18.40 -19.26
CA ASN A 92 11.79 19.49 -20.12
C ASN A 92 11.13 20.82 -19.73
N ARG A 93 9.85 20.80 -19.35
CA ARG A 93 9.14 22.00 -18.85
C ARG A 93 9.62 22.44 -17.47
N VAL A 94 9.85 21.50 -16.55
CA VAL A 94 10.25 21.79 -15.15
C VAL A 94 11.72 22.21 -15.06
N GLY A 95 12.57 21.67 -15.94
CA GLY A 95 14.02 21.84 -15.91
C GLY A 95 14.71 20.80 -15.01
N VAL A 96 15.89 20.34 -15.45
CA VAL A 96 16.60 19.19 -14.86
C VAL A 96 16.88 19.35 -13.36
N ARG A 97 17.32 20.53 -12.92
CA ARG A 97 17.64 20.81 -11.51
C ARG A 97 16.39 20.72 -10.62
N ARG A 98 15.32 21.40 -11.02
CA ARG A 98 14.04 21.41 -10.28
C ARG A 98 13.39 20.03 -10.28
N ALA A 99 13.43 19.31 -11.40
CA ALA A 99 12.90 17.96 -11.50
C ALA A 99 13.59 17.00 -10.51
N ARG A 100 14.91 17.08 -10.36
CA ARG A 100 15.66 16.26 -9.38
C ARG A 100 15.26 16.58 -7.93
N VAL A 101 15.17 17.86 -7.58
CA VAL A 101 14.74 18.31 -6.23
C VAL A 101 13.33 17.82 -5.93
N LEU A 102 12.40 18.03 -6.86
CA LEU A 102 11.01 17.59 -6.71
C LEU A 102 10.89 16.06 -6.65
N ALA A 103 11.62 15.32 -7.48
CA ALA A 103 11.63 13.86 -7.43
C ALA A 103 12.08 13.32 -6.07
N ALA A 104 13.12 13.93 -5.46
CA ALA A 104 13.57 13.60 -4.11
C ALA A 104 12.54 13.98 -3.04
N SER A 105 11.87 15.12 -3.21
CA SER A 105 10.84 15.60 -2.29
C SER A 105 9.60 14.70 -2.30
N PHE A 106 9.14 14.31 -3.49
CA PHE A 106 8.04 13.36 -3.66
C PHE A 106 8.39 11.97 -3.12
N TYR A 107 9.63 11.51 -3.31
CA TYR A 107 10.10 10.26 -2.72
C TYR A 107 10.02 10.30 -1.19
N ALA A 108 10.45 11.39 -0.56
CA ALA A 108 10.36 11.57 0.89
C ALA A 108 8.91 11.52 1.39
N VAL A 109 7.98 12.17 0.67
CA VAL A 109 6.53 12.10 0.97
C VAL A 109 6.01 10.68 0.87
N THR A 110 6.31 9.97 -0.22
CA THR A 110 5.88 8.57 -0.42
C THR A 110 6.38 7.68 0.73
N VAL A 111 7.63 7.86 1.15
CA VAL A 111 8.21 7.09 2.25
C VAL A 111 7.53 7.42 3.58
N ALA A 112 7.34 8.69 3.91
CA ALA A 112 6.69 9.13 5.14
C ALA A 112 5.24 8.63 5.25
N LEU A 113 4.45 8.77 4.18
CA LEU A 113 3.07 8.28 4.13
C LEU A 113 2.99 6.77 4.30
N SER A 114 3.91 6.05 3.66
CA SER A 114 3.98 4.59 3.76
C SER A 114 4.30 4.14 5.19
N ASP A 115 5.29 4.76 5.85
CA ASP A 115 5.66 4.39 7.21
C ASP A 115 4.54 4.71 8.21
N GLN A 116 3.88 5.87 8.05
CA GLN A 116 2.71 6.23 8.86
C GLN A 116 1.58 5.22 8.66
N GLN A 117 1.18 4.96 7.41
CA GLN A 117 0.08 4.05 7.07
C GLN A 117 0.36 2.60 7.48
N LEU A 118 1.62 2.18 7.48
CA LEU A 118 1.99 0.85 7.94
C LEU A 118 1.75 0.70 9.44
N VAL A 119 2.15 1.67 10.25
CA VAL A 119 1.95 1.65 11.70
C VAL A 119 0.46 1.81 12.05
N THR A 120 -0.21 2.82 11.48
CA THR A 120 -1.64 3.07 11.76
C THR A 120 -2.51 1.94 11.24
N GLY A 121 -2.20 1.38 10.07
CA GLY A 121 -2.90 0.23 9.50
C GLY A 121 -2.76 -1.04 10.35
N ILE A 122 -1.56 -1.34 10.87
CA ILE A 122 -1.37 -2.46 11.82
C ILE A 122 -2.21 -2.23 13.07
N ALA A 123 -2.20 -1.01 13.62
CA ALA A 123 -2.98 -0.68 14.81
C ALA A 123 -4.49 -0.86 14.59
N MET A 124 -5.03 -0.37 13.46
CA MET A 124 -6.44 -0.54 13.10
C MET A 124 -6.83 -2.01 12.95
N LEU A 125 -6.02 -2.81 12.23
CA LEU A 125 -6.28 -4.25 12.06
C LEU A 125 -6.20 -5.00 13.38
N ALA A 126 -5.16 -4.73 14.20
CA ALA A 126 -5.01 -5.38 15.50
C ALA A 126 -6.17 -5.04 16.45
N ALA A 127 -6.60 -3.78 16.49
CA ALA A 127 -7.76 -3.35 17.26
C ALA A 127 -9.05 -4.02 16.78
N GLY A 128 -9.33 -3.97 15.47
CA GLY A 128 -10.53 -4.58 14.88
C GLY A 128 -10.60 -6.09 15.10
N LEU A 129 -9.50 -6.82 14.90
CA LEU A 129 -9.42 -8.26 15.17
C LEU A 129 -9.55 -8.59 16.66
N THR A 130 -9.04 -7.74 17.55
CA THR A 130 -9.22 -7.91 19.00
C THR A 130 -10.67 -7.69 19.41
N LEU A 131 -11.32 -6.66 18.88
CA LEU A 131 -12.74 -6.40 19.14
C LEU A 131 -13.64 -7.50 18.57
N LEU A 132 -13.29 -8.04 17.40
CA LEU A 132 -13.93 -9.22 16.83
C LEU A 132 -13.81 -10.44 17.76
N ALA A 133 -12.60 -10.75 18.24
CA ALA A 133 -12.37 -11.86 19.17
C ALA A 133 -13.17 -11.71 20.47
N ARG A 134 -13.35 -10.47 20.95
CA ARG A 134 -14.17 -10.13 22.12
C ARG A 134 -15.68 -10.01 21.83
N ARG A 135 -16.11 -10.27 20.59
CA ARG A 135 -17.50 -10.14 20.13
C ARG A 135 -18.09 -8.73 20.35
N ALA A 136 -17.24 -7.70 20.26
CA ALA A 136 -17.55 -6.31 20.61
C ALA A 136 -17.64 -5.36 19.41
N ILE A 137 -17.55 -5.88 18.17
CA ILE A 137 -17.63 -5.08 16.94
C ILE A 137 -18.78 -5.57 16.06
N SER A 138 -19.49 -4.63 15.42
CA SER A 138 -20.48 -4.97 14.40
C SER A 138 -19.82 -5.27 13.06
N VAL A 139 -20.57 -5.93 12.18
CA VAL A 139 -20.16 -6.18 10.79
C VAL A 139 -19.78 -4.87 10.10
N TYR A 140 -20.61 -3.83 10.24
CA TYR A 140 -20.34 -2.50 9.70
C TYR A 140 -18.97 -1.95 10.08
N HIS A 141 -18.68 -1.84 11.38
CA HIS A 141 -17.42 -1.26 11.85
C HIS A 141 -16.22 -2.12 11.44
N PHE A 142 -16.37 -3.46 11.42
CA PHE A 142 -15.30 -4.33 10.96
C PHE A 142 -15.03 -4.19 9.44
N SER A 143 -16.08 -4.01 8.62
CA SER A 143 -15.93 -3.69 7.21
C SER A 143 -15.18 -2.37 7.02
N VAL A 144 -15.50 -1.33 7.80
CA VAL A 144 -14.76 -0.05 7.77
C VAL A 144 -13.29 -0.26 8.16
N VAL A 145 -12.98 -1.01 9.22
CA VAL A 145 -11.59 -1.33 9.59
C VAL A 145 -10.83 -1.97 8.43
N ARG A 146 -11.43 -2.94 7.74
CA ARG A 146 -10.83 -3.59 6.57
C ARG A 146 -10.57 -2.57 5.45
N ASP A 147 -11.52 -1.68 5.16
CA ASP A 147 -11.39 -0.69 4.09
C ASP A 147 -10.29 0.34 4.39
N LEU A 148 -10.15 0.78 5.65
CA LEU A 148 -9.06 1.63 6.13
C LEU A 148 -7.69 0.95 6.00
N ALA A 149 -7.62 -0.33 6.36
CA ALA A 149 -6.44 -1.13 6.17
C ALA A 149 -6.11 -1.29 4.67
N PHE A 150 -7.10 -1.46 3.80
CA PHE A 150 -6.84 -1.55 2.37
C PHE A 150 -6.22 -0.26 1.80
N PHE A 151 -6.64 0.93 2.25
CA PHE A 151 -5.95 2.19 1.93
C PHE A 151 -4.49 2.18 2.39
N SER A 152 -4.22 1.64 3.58
CA SER A 152 -2.86 1.49 4.09
C SER A 152 -2.01 0.57 3.22
N SER A 153 -2.62 -0.49 2.67
CA SER A 153 -1.98 -1.42 1.75
C SER A 153 -1.50 -0.75 0.47
N ASN A 154 -2.36 0.08 -0.13
CA ASN A 154 -2.05 0.81 -1.36
C ASN A 154 -0.85 1.75 -1.16
N ALA A 155 -0.84 2.51 -0.06
CA ALA A 155 0.21 3.48 0.25
C ALA A 155 1.61 2.86 0.38
N HIS A 156 1.74 1.73 1.09
CA HIS A 156 3.07 1.14 1.28
C HIS A 156 3.53 0.27 0.10
N LEU A 157 2.62 -0.30 -0.68
CA LEU A 157 2.99 -0.97 -1.93
C LEU A 157 3.57 0.03 -2.95
N LEU A 158 2.93 1.19 -3.14
CA LEU A 158 3.46 2.28 -3.97
C LEU A 158 4.86 2.73 -3.53
N SER A 159 5.14 2.68 -2.23
CA SER A 159 6.47 3.02 -1.73
C SER A 159 7.55 2.03 -2.14
N LEU A 160 7.22 0.75 -2.34
CA LEU A 160 8.17 -0.25 -2.84
C LEU A 160 8.54 0.04 -4.30
N LEU A 161 7.58 0.47 -5.13
CA LEU A 161 7.85 0.94 -6.49
C LEU A 161 8.82 2.13 -6.50
N ALA A 162 8.53 3.17 -5.71
CA ALA A 162 9.40 4.35 -5.60
C ALA A 162 10.81 3.99 -5.11
N LEU A 163 10.88 3.11 -4.11
CA LEU A 163 12.12 2.62 -3.51
C LEU A 163 12.95 1.77 -4.47
N TRP A 164 12.31 0.89 -5.22
CA TRP A 164 12.96 0.12 -6.26
C TRP A 164 13.56 1.04 -7.33
N ARG A 165 12.79 2.01 -7.82
CA ARG A 165 13.26 2.98 -8.83
C ARG A 165 14.43 3.82 -8.34
N SER A 166 14.36 4.33 -7.11
CA SER A 166 15.44 5.08 -6.46
C SER A 166 16.72 4.26 -6.34
N THR A 167 16.63 3.03 -5.80
CA THR A 167 17.81 2.19 -5.63
C THR A 167 18.40 1.67 -6.94
N ARG A 168 17.60 1.56 -8.01
CA ARG A 168 18.05 1.24 -9.36
C ARG A 168 18.98 2.32 -9.92
N ARG A 169 18.79 3.59 -9.53
CA ARG A 169 19.67 4.69 -9.95
C ARG A 169 21.06 4.61 -9.34
N GLU A 170 21.16 4.39 -8.03
CA GLU A 170 22.46 4.32 -7.33
C GLU A 170 23.40 3.29 -7.95
N ARG A 171 22.88 2.14 -8.39
CA ARG A 171 23.67 1.10 -9.06
C ARG A 171 24.19 1.53 -10.42
N SER A 172 23.42 2.33 -11.15
CA SER A 172 23.83 2.84 -12.46
C SER A 172 24.97 3.83 -12.35
N GLU A 173 24.90 4.74 -11.38
CA GLU A 173 25.95 5.72 -11.12
C GLU A 173 27.23 5.05 -10.60
N ARG A 174 27.12 3.90 -9.91
CA ARG A 174 28.26 3.09 -9.44
C ARG A 174 28.86 2.13 -10.47
N LYS A 175 28.49 2.17 -11.75
CA LYS A 175 29.18 1.35 -12.76
C LYS A 175 30.68 1.69 -12.71
N PRO A 176 31.57 0.69 -12.55
CA PRO A 176 32.97 0.97 -12.38
C PRO A 176 33.52 1.57 -13.67
N ASP A 177 34.30 2.64 -13.56
CA ASP A 177 35.33 2.93 -14.55
C ASP A 177 36.05 1.63 -14.88
N ARG A 178 36.24 1.40 -16.17
CA ARG A 178 36.72 0.15 -16.79
C ARG A 178 38.14 -0.27 -16.36
N HIS A 179 38.71 0.31 -15.29
CA HIS A 179 40.11 0.19 -14.91
C HIS A 179 40.39 -0.35 -13.50
N HIS A 180 39.38 -0.72 -12.70
CA HIS A 180 39.64 -1.35 -11.39
C HIS A 180 38.98 -2.72 -11.25
N HIS A 181 39.70 -3.74 -11.71
CA HIS A 181 39.29 -5.14 -11.76
C HIS A 181 39.23 -5.89 -10.42
N ASN A 182 39.30 -5.24 -9.25
CA ASN A 182 39.47 -5.99 -8.00
C ASN A 182 38.75 -5.50 -6.74
N ARG A 183 37.56 -4.89 -6.87
CA ARG A 183 36.73 -4.63 -5.69
C ARG A 183 35.57 -5.62 -5.61
N ARG A 184 35.67 -6.52 -4.61
CA ARG A 184 34.60 -7.39 -4.09
C ARG A 184 33.25 -6.71 -4.28
N ALA A 185 32.30 -7.42 -4.90
CA ALA A 185 30.91 -7.01 -5.02
C ALA A 185 30.43 -6.48 -3.66
N SER A 186 30.26 -5.17 -3.56
CA SER A 186 29.75 -4.51 -2.38
C SER A 186 28.35 -5.04 -2.13
N LYS A 187 28.22 -6.04 -1.25
CA LYS A 187 26.93 -6.47 -0.69
C LYS A 187 26.25 -5.21 -0.19
N PHE A 188 25.13 -4.84 -0.80
CA PHE A 188 24.34 -3.68 -0.37
C PHE A 188 23.97 -3.93 1.10
N PRO A 189 24.49 -3.15 2.08
CA PRO A 189 24.11 -3.38 3.46
C PRO A 189 22.65 -2.95 3.58
N VAL A 190 21.76 -3.95 3.67
CA VAL A 190 20.35 -3.68 3.97
C VAL A 190 20.32 -3.14 5.40
N SER A 191 20.09 -1.83 5.53
CA SER A 191 20.00 -1.14 6.82
C SER A 191 18.94 -1.82 7.70
N TRP A 192 19.13 -1.76 9.02
CA TRP A 192 18.17 -2.27 9.99
C TRP A 192 16.74 -1.74 9.76
N VAL A 193 16.63 -0.48 9.33
CA VAL A 193 15.35 0.19 9.01
C VAL A 193 14.58 -0.57 7.92
N TRP A 194 15.27 -1.09 6.91
CA TRP A 194 14.63 -1.84 5.84
C TRP A 194 14.12 -3.19 6.33
N LYS A 195 14.89 -3.89 7.15
CA LYS A 195 14.45 -5.16 7.75
C LYS A 195 13.20 -4.97 8.58
N TRP A 196 13.18 -3.91 9.40
CA TRP A 196 12.02 -3.53 10.20
C TRP A 196 10.79 -3.25 9.32
N ARG A 197 10.94 -2.42 8.29
CA ARG A 197 9.85 -2.10 7.35
C ARG A 197 9.29 -3.35 6.67
N PHE A 198 10.14 -4.26 6.19
CA PHE A 198 9.69 -5.53 5.62
C PHE A 198 8.95 -6.39 6.62
N LEU A 199 9.44 -6.48 7.86
CA LEU A 199 8.76 -7.21 8.92
C LEU A 199 7.37 -6.63 9.16
N CYS A 200 7.26 -5.31 9.29
CA CYS A 200 5.97 -4.64 9.45
C CYS A 200 5.04 -4.87 8.25
N MET A 201 5.54 -4.85 7.01
CA MET A 201 4.75 -5.19 5.81
C MET A 201 4.26 -6.63 5.83
N LEU A 202 5.08 -7.59 6.26
CA LEU A 202 4.66 -9.01 6.39
C LEU A 202 3.60 -9.19 7.48
N VAL A 203 3.76 -8.54 8.63
CA VAL A 203 2.76 -8.54 9.70
C VAL A 203 1.45 -7.92 9.21
N PHE A 204 1.53 -6.74 8.58
CA PHE A 204 0.37 -6.07 8.01
C PHE A 204 -0.34 -6.94 6.98
N PHE A 205 0.39 -7.57 6.05
CA PHE A 205 -0.15 -8.50 5.06
C PHE A 205 -0.92 -9.64 5.73
N ALA A 206 -0.33 -10.30 6.74
CA ALA A 206 -0.98 -11.40 7.44
C ALA A 206 -2.28 -10.97 8.14
N LEU A 207 -2.26 -9.80 8.80
CA LEU A 207 -3.42 -9.23 9.47
C LEU A 207 -4.53 -8.84 8.46
N LEU A 208 -4.16 -8.21 7.34
CA LEU A 208 -5.12 -7.81 6.32
C LEU A 208 -5.74 -9.03 5.63
N MET A 209 -4.95 -10.08 5.36
CA MET A 209 -5.45 -11.36 4.84
C MET A 209 -6.43 -12.01 5.82
N ALA A 210 -6.14 -12.01 7.12
CA ALA A 210 -7.05 -12.52 8.14
C ALA A 210 -8.36 -11.72 8.19
N ALA A 211 -8.29 -10.38 8.15
CA ALA A 211 -9.47 -9.52 8.13
C ALA A 211 -10.29 -9.71 6.84
N THR A 212 -9.64 -9.86 5.69
CA THR A 212 -10.30 -10.08 4.39
C THR A 212 -11.09 -11.40 4.39
N TRP A 213 -10.49 -12.47 4.92
CA TRP A 213 -11.15 -13.76 4.99
C TRP A 213 -12.26 -13.82 6.03
N GLN A 214 -12.17 -13.00 7.09
CA GLN A 214 -13.28 -12.85 8.03
C GLN A 214 -14.53 -12.28 7.33
N THR A 215 -14.37 -11.39 6.35
CA THR A 215 -15.51 -10.79 5.63
C THR A 215 -16.08 -11.67 4.51
N ALA A 216 -15.60 -12.90 4.31
CA ALA A 216 -16.02 -13.78 3.22
C ALA A 216 -17.34 -14.55 3.48
N GLY A 217 -17.97 -14.34 4.64
CA GLY A 217 -19.24 -14.98 5.00
C GLY A 217 -20.36 -14.60 4.03
N ALA A 218 -21.18 -15.55 3.62
CA ALA A 218 -22.20 -15.34 2.59
C ALA A 218 -23.23 -14.25 2.96
N ALA A 219 -23.54 -14.11 4.24
CA ALA A 219 -24.47 -13.12 4.78
C ALA A 219 -23.76 -11.85 5.32
N TRP A 220 -22.45 -11.70 5.08
CA TRP A 220 -21.68 -10.59 5.65
C TRP A 220 -22.26 -9.24 5.23
N ASP A 221 -22.56 -9.06 3.94
CA ASP A 221 -23.03 -7.77 3.45
C ASP A 221 -24.50 -7.46 3.81
N ASP A 222 -25.25 -8.44 4.30
CA ASP A 222 -26.67 -8.27 4.68
C ASP A 222 -26.87 -8.01 6.18
N MET A 223 -25.80 -8.10 6.98
CA MET A 223 -25.86 -8.14 8.46
C MET A 223 -25.10 -6.98 9.13
N TYR A 224 -25.10 -5.79 8.52
CA TYR A 224 -24.28 -4.63 8.95
C TYR A 224 -24.49 -4.19 10.40
N ASP A 225 -25.74 -4.22 10.87
CA ASP A 225 -26.18 -3.87 12.23
C ASP A 225 -25.93 -4.98 13.26
N CYS A 226 -25.66 -6.20 12.80
CA CYS A 226 -25.40 -7.34 13.66
C CYS A 226 -23.96 -7.35 14.20
N PRO A 227 -23.72 -7.95 15.38
CA PRO A 227 -22.36 -8.25 15.83
C PRO A 227 -21.67 -9.20 14.84
N ALA A 228 -20.41 -8.92 14.49
CA ALA A 228 -19.68 -9.71 13.49
C ALA A 228 -19.52 -11.20 13.85
N ALA A 229 -19.55 -11.52 15.16
CA ALA A 229 -19.49 -12.90 15.66
C ALA A 229 -20.74 -13.73 15.36
N CYS A 230 -21.84 -13.10 14.95
CA CYS A 230 -23.13 -13.73 14.70
C CYS A 230 -23.30 -14.16 13.23
N VAL A 231 -22.42 -13.68 12.34
CA VAL A 231 -22.48 -14.02 10.92
C VAL A 231 -22.17 -15.51 10.75
N PRO A 232 -23.03 -16.28 10.03
CA PRO A 232 -22.76 -17.68 9.75
C PRO A 232 -21.40 -17.87 9.07
N ARG A 233 -20.66 -18.90 9.48
CA ARG A 233 -19.33 -19.20 8.92
C ARG A 233 -19.34 -19.71 7.48
N ALA A 234 -20.52 -19.99 6.93
CA ALA A 234 -20.67 -20.39 5.54
C ALA A 234 -20.20 -19.26 4.63
N VAL A 235 -19.14 -19.50 3.88
CA VAL A 235 -18.62 -18.55 2.88
C VAL A 235 -19.39 -18.70 1.57
N GLY A 236 -19.62 -17.61 0.85
CA GLY A 236 -20.35 -17.66 -0.40
C GLY A 236 -20.70 -16.29 -0.96
N GLY A 237 -21.38 -16.28 -2.12
CA GLY A 237 -21.93 -15.08 -2.74
C GLY A 237 -20.88 -14.05 -3.16
N SER A 238 -21.31 -12.78 -3.21
CA SER A 238 -20.44 -11.64 -3.52
C SER A 238 -19.30 -11.44 -2.51
N PRO A 239 -19.51 -11.59 -1.18
CA PRO A 239 -18.44 -11.43 -0.20
C PRO A 239 -17.23 -12.35 -0.44
N LEU A 240 -17.49 -13.62 -0.79
CA LEU A 240 -16.44 -14.58 -1.13
C LEU A 240 -15.67 -14.16 -2.40
N ALA A 241 -16.37 -13.73 -3.45
CA ALA A 241 -15.73 -13.30 -4.69
C ALA A 241 -14.77 -12.12 -4.45
N TRP A 242 -15.18 -11.15 -3.62
CA TRP A 242 -14.33 -10.02 -3.25
C TRP A 242 -13.17 -10.40 -2.36
N ALA A 243 -13.36 -11.32 -1.41
CA ALA A 243 -12.27 -11.85 -0.59
C ALA A 243 -11.20 -12.56 -1.45
N VAL A 244 -11.62 -13.36 -2.43
CA VAL A 244 -10.73 -14.02 -3.40
C VAL A 244 -10.01 -13.00 -4.28
N GLY A 245 -10.74 -12.03 -4.87
CA GLY A 245 -10.15 -11.00 -5.72
C GLY A 245 -9.13 -10.13 -4.97
N THR A 246 -9.46 -9.73 -3.75
CA THR A 246 -8.57 -8.98 -2.86
C THR A 246 -7.33 -9.79 -2.48
N SER A 247 -7.52 -11.08 -2.16
CA SER A 247 -6.40 -11.99 -1.86
C SER A 247 -5.46 -12.15 -3.05
N TYR A 248 -6.01 -12.36 -4.25
CA TYR A 248 -5.23 -12.46 -5.48
C TYR A 248 -4.41 -11.20 -5.72
N LEU A 249 -5.03 -10.03 -5.55
CA LEU A 249 -4.35 -8.75 -5.70
C LEU A 249 -3.18 -8.62 -4.71
N LEU A 250 -3.45 -8.81 -3.41
CA LEU A 250 -2.45 -8.64 -2.36
C LEU A 250 -1.28 -9.61 -2.58
N VAL A 251 -1.56 -10.89 -2.81
CA VAL A 251 -0.51 -11.91 -3.05
C VAL A 251 0.29 -11.56 -4.30
N SER A 252 -0.38 -11.20 -5.40
CA SER A 252 0.29 -10.91 -6.67
C SER A 252 1.20 -9.70 -6.56
N LEU A 253 0.71 -8.59 -5.99
CA LEU A 253 1.49 -7.37 -5.84
C LEU A 253 2.67 -7.55 -4.88
N TYR A 254 2.44 -8.14 -3.70
CA TYR A 254 3.53 -8.44 -2.77
C TYR A 254 4.60 -9.34 -3.39
N THR A 255 4.19 -10.36 -4.16
CA THR A 255 5.11 -11.25 -4.87
C THR A 255 5.94 -10.49 -5.90
N LEU A 256 5.31 -9.60 -6.68
CA LEU A 256 5.98 -8.76 -7.66
C LEU A 256 7.07 -7.90 -7.00
N TYR A 257 6.75 -7.18 -5.93
CA TYR A 257 7.74 -6.35 -5.23
C TYR A 257 8.87 -7.16 -4.59
N LEU A 258 8.56 -8.32 -4.02
CA LEU A 258 9.59 -9.23 -3.50
C LEU A 258 10.50 -9.74 -4.62
N ALA A 259 9.98 -10.01 -5.82
CA ALA A 259 10.78 -10.37 -6.98
C ALA A 259 11.70 -9.23 -7.45
N GLN A 260 11.16 -8.00 -7.57
CA GLN A 260 11.92 -6.81 -7.95
C GLN A 260 13.09 -6.51 -6.99
N ILE A 261 12.86 -6.68 -5.69
CA ILE A 261 13.88 -6.46 -4.65
C ILE A 261 14.82 -7.68 -4.53
N GLY A 262 14.30 -8.88 -4.74
CA GLY A 262 15.05 -10.13 -4.75
C GLY A 262 16.20 -10.13 -5.76
N GLU A 263 16.00 -9.56 -6.95
CA GLU A 263 17.08 -9.40 -7.93
C GLU A 263 18.27 -8.60 -7.37
N LYS A 264 17.98 -7.60 -6.53
CA LYS A 264 18.99 -6.75 -5.87
C LYS A 264 19.68 -7.49 -4.73
N VAL A 265 18.94 -8.23 -3.90
CA VAL A 265 19.45 -8.90 -2.70
C VAL A 265 20.26 -10.14 -3.05
N PHE A 266 19.76 -10.97 -3.97
CA PHE A 266 20.34 -12.29 -4.25
C PHE A 266 21.35 -12.28 -5.40
N GLY A 267 21.43 -11.20 -6.19
CA GLY A 267 22.56 -10.91 -7.10
C GLY A 267 22.87 -11.99 -8.14
N ARG A 268 21.97 -12.95 -8.38
CA ARG A 268 22.19 -14.14 -9.22
C ARG A 268 21.33 -14.11 -10.47
N HIS A 269 21.58 -13.16 -11.37
CA HIS A 269 20.88 -13.11 -12.66
C HIS A 269 21.79 -13.09 -13.89
N ALA A 270 23.09 -13.42 -13.79
CA ALA A 270 23.97 -13.44 -14.97
C ALA A 270 23.42 -14.31 -16.12
N ARG A 271 22.83 -15.48 -15.81
CA ARG A 271 22.19 -16.36 -16.81
C ARG A 271 20.87 -15.80 -17.37
N VAL A 272 20.07 -15.17 -16.51
CA VAL A 272 18.78 -14.58 -16.86
C VAL A 272 18.97 -13.31 -17.70
N ASP A 273 19.93 -12.46 -17.34
CA ASP A 273 20.32 -11.29 -18.13
C ASP A 273 20.97 -11.69 -19.46
N ALA A 274 21.78 -12.75 -19.50
CA ALA A 274 22.30 -13.27 -20.75
C ALA A 274 21.18 -13.80 -21.68
N LEU A 275 20.16 -14.46 -21.12
CA LEU A 275 18.99 -14.92 -21.88
C LEU A 275 18.14 -13.76 -22.43
N LEU A 276 17.94 -12.72 -21.62
CA LEU A 276 17.03 -11.62 -21.91
C LEU A 276 17.69 -10.55 -22.80
N ASN A 277 18.90 -10.14 -22.43
CA ASN A 277 19.61 -9.01 -23.05
C ASN A 277 20.79 -9.45 -23.96
N GLY A 278 21.18 -10.71 -23.93
CA GLY A 278 22.26 -11.23 -24.77
C GLY A 278 21.84 -11.42 -26.24
N PRO A 279 22.81 -11.46 -27.16
CA PRO A 279 22.53 -11.81 -28.54
C PRO A 279 22.00 -13.25 -28.61
N PRO A 280 20.92 -13.51 -29.37
CA PRO A 280 20.44 -14.87 -29.55
C PRO A 280 21.51 -15.74 -30.25
N PRO A 281 21.54 -17.06 -30.00
CA PRO A 281 22.36 -17.97 -30.78
C PRO A 281 21.94 -17.93 -32.25
N LYS A 282 22.89 -18.16 -33.16
CA LYS A 282 22.67 -18.10 -34.62
C LYS A 282 21.52 -18.99 -35.10
N SER A 283 21.33 -20.15 -34.46
CA SER A 283 20.21 -21.07 -34.70
C SER A 283 19.55 -21.41 -33.36
N PRO A 284 18.51 -20.67 -32.94
CA PRO A 284 17.84 -20.90 -31.66
C PRO A 284 16.91 -22.11 -31.74
N SER A 285 17.10 -23.06 -30.83
CA SER A 285 16.19 -24.20 -30.68
C SER A 285 14.77 -23.73 -30.29
N VAL A 286 13.74 -24.54 -30.60
CA VAL A 286 12.36 -24.26 -30.17
C VAL A 286 12.26 -24.06 -28.65
N PRO A 287 12.88 -24.92 -27.80
CA PRO A 287 12.90 -24.71 -26.35
C PRO A 287 13.52 -23.37 -25.95
N TYR A 288 14.63 -22.96 -26.59
CA TYR A 288 15.24 -21.65 -26.31
C TYR A 288 14.28 -20.50 -26.61
N ARG A 289 13.56 -20.55 -27.74
CA ARG A 289 12.58 -19.52 -28.09
C ARG A 289 11.45 -19.46 -27.08
N VAL A 290 10.88 -20.60 -26.68
CA VAL A 290 9.80 -20.67 -25.69
C VAL A 290 10.27 -20.12 -24.34
N VAL A 291 11.44 -20.57 -23.85
CA VAL A 291 12.00 -20.13 -22.57
C VAL A 291 12.32 -18.63 -22.60
N ARG A 292 12.90 -18.12 -23.68
CA ARG A 292 13.19 -16.69 -23.83
C ARG A 292 11.91 -15.86 -23.88
N SER A 293 10.90 -16.29 -24.63
CA SER A 293 9.60 -15.61 -24.70
C SER A 293 8.90 -15.60 -23.33
N ALA A 294 8.87 -16.73 -22.62
CA ALA A 294 8.31 -16.81 -21.27
C ALA A 294 9.08 -15.92 -20.28
N ALA A 295 10.42 -15.90 -20.35
CA ALA A 295 11.24 -15.04 -19.51
C ALA A 295 11.02 -13.54 -19.81
N LEU A 296 10.84 -13.16 -21.09
CA LEU A 296 10.52 -11.79 -21.48
C LEU A 296 9.11 -11.39 -21.02
N ALA A 297 8.12 -12.28 -21.15
CA ALA A 297 6.76 -12.04 -20.67
C ALA A 297 6.72 -11.89 -19.14
N LEU A 298 7.46 -12.74 -18.41
CA LEU A 298 7.61 -12.63 -16.96
C LEU A 298 8.33 -11.34 -16.57
N ARG A 299 9.41 -10.97 -17.27
CA ARG A 299 10.12 -9.69 -17.05
C ARG A 299 9.22 -8.49 -17.34
N PHE A 300 8.42 -8.55 -18.40
CA PHE A 300 7.43 -7.52 -18.71
C PHE A 300 6.45 -7.35 -17.54
N TRP A 301 5.89 -8.45 -17.05
CA TRP A 301 4.89 -8.40 -15.98
C TRP A 301 5.47 -7.90 -14.65
N ILE A 302 6.72 -8.29 -14.32
CA ILE A 302 7.37 -7.88 -13.08
C ILE A 302 7.78 -6.40 -13.07
N TYR A 303 8.11 -5.82 -14.23
CA TYR A 303 8.73 -4.49 -14.32
C TYR A 303 7.89 -3.45 -15.08
N ALA A 304 6.57 -3.60 -15.06
CA ALA A 304 5.66 -2.65 -15.72
C ALA A 304 5.22 -1.54 -14.76
N ASP A 305 6.08 -0.53 -14.55
CA ASP A 305 5.84 0.60 -13.63
C ASP A 305 4.48 1.29 -13.90
N VAL A 306 4.14 1.55 -15.17
CA VAL A 306 2.87 2.21 -15.54
C VAL A 306 1.68 1.31 -15.26
N THR A 307 1.76 0.04 -15.64
CA THR A 307 0.69 -0.93 -15.37
C THR A 307 0.44 -1.03 -13.87
N GLU A 308 1.49 -1.07 -13.07
CA GLU A 308 1.42 -1.11 -11.62
C GLU A 308 0.75 0.15 -11.04
N LEU A 309 1.15 1.35 -11.50
CA LEU A 309 0.50 2.60 -11.08
C LEU A 309 -1.00 2.64 -11.44
N LEU A 310 -1.37 2.14 -12.62
CA LEU A 310 -2.76 2.07 -13.07
C LEU A 310 -3.57 1.05 -12.28
N VAL A 311 -2.99 -0.12 -11.98
CA VAL A 311 -3.61 -1.13 -11.12
C VAL A 311 -3.84 -0.55 -9.72
N MET A 312 -2.84 0.11 -9.13
CA MET A 312 -2.99 0.75 -7.82
C MET A 312 -4.05 1.85 -7.82
N LEU A 313 -4.13 2.64 -8.90
CA LEU A 313 -5.16 3.68 -9.05
C LEU A 313 -6.57 3.08 -9.14
N LEU A 314 -6.74 2.02 -9.93
CA LEU A 314 -8.01 1.31 -10.06
C LEU A 314 -8.46 0.78 -8.70
N TRP A 315 -7.58 0.11 -7.97
CA TRP A 315 -7.89 -0.44 -6.65
C TRP A 315 -8.11 0.64 -5.59
N PHE A 316 -7.38 1.75 -5.66
CA PHE A 316 -7.65 2.91 -4.82
C PHE A 316 -9.05 3.47 -5.09
N GLY A 317 -9.45 3.60 -6.36
CA GLY A 317 -10.78 4.08 -6.75
C GLY A 317 -11.90 3.13 -6.32
N LEU A 318 -11.73 1.82 -6.53
CA LEU A 318 -12.68 0.80 -6.05
C LEU A 318 -12.79 0.82 -4.52
N ASN A 319 -11.67 0.92 -3.81
CA ASN A 319 -11.70 1.00 -2.35
C ASN A 319 -12.31 2.30 -1.83
N CYS A 320 -12.14 3.43 -2.53
CA CYS A 320 -12.87 4.66 -2.21
C CYS A 320 -14.37 4.40 -2.31
N TRP A 321 -14.82 3.84 -3.43
CA TRP A 321 -16.23 3.53 -3.60
C TRP A 321 -16.75 2.62 -2.48
N TRP A 322 -16.08 1.52 -2.16
CA TRP A 322 -16.50 0.64 -1.05
C TRP A 322 -16.48 1.31 0.30
N ALA A 323 -15.40 2.00 0.67
CA ALA A 323 -15.31 2.66 1.97
C ALA A 323 -16.48 3.63 2.18
N PHE A 324 -16.81 4.45 1.17
CA PHE A 324 -17.92 5.38 1.26
C PHE A 324 -19.30 4.71 1.11
N ALA A 325 -19.43 3.66 0.31
CA ALA A 325 -20.68 2.90 0.18
C ALA A 325 -21.02 2.13 1.45
N ASN A 326 -20.05 1.41 2.03
CA ASN A 326 -20.19 0.69 3.29
C ASN A 326 -20.52 1.68 4.42
N ARG A 327 -19.84 2.83 4.43
CA ARG A 327 -20.11 3.94 5.34
C ARG A 327 -21.56 4.45 5.22
N ALA A 328 -22.03 4.71 4.01
CA ALA A 328 -23.38 5.18 3.76
C ALA A 328 -24.44 4.14 4.14
N ALA A 329 -24.18 2.86 3.83
CA ALA A 329 -25.06 1.74 4.19
C ALA A 329 -25.19 1.58 5.72
N GLY A 330 -24.08 1.64 6.46
CA GLY A 330 -24.11 1.65 7.92
C GLY A 330 -24.89 2.83 8.48
N GLN A 331 -24.64 4.04 7.98
CA GLN A 331 -25.38 5.24 8.40
C GLN A 331 -26.89 5.17 8.15
N ALA A 332 -27.32 4.51 7.07
CA ALA A 332 -28.73 4.31 6.78
C ALA A 332 -29.44 3.44 7.81
N LEU A 333 -28.70 2.59 8.54
CA LEU A 333 -29.20 1.72 9.60
C LEU A 333 -29.15 2.38 10.99
N MET A 334 -28.53 3.56 11.11
CA MET A 334 -28.39 4.27 12.37
C MET A 334 -29.57 5.21 12.65
N GLY A 335 -29.94 5.32 13.93
CA GLY A 335 -30.86 6.38 14.38
C GLY A 335 -30.21 7.78 14.27
N ALA A 336 -31.02 8.84 14.19
CA ALA A 336 -30.53 10.21 14.01
C ALA A 336 -29.57 10.71 15.12
N GLY A 337 -29.67 10.16 16.34
CA GLY A 337 -28.71 10.43 17.42
C GLY A 337 -27.35 9.82 17.14
N GLU A 338 -27.33 8.52 16.78
CA GLU A 338 -26.14 7.76 16.43
C GLU A 338 -25.43 8.35 15.22
N TRP A 339 -26.18 8.66 14.17
CA TRP A 339 -25.64 9.31 12.97
C TRP A 339 -24.91 10.62 13.31
N ARG A 340 -25.49 11.44 14.20
CA ARG A 340 -24.82 12.67 14.66
C ARG A 340 -23.57 12.37 15.47
N ARG A 341 -23.61 11.37 16.37
CA ARG A 341 -22.43 10.98 17.17
C ARG A 341 -21.28 10.48 16.30
N GLU A 342 -21.57 9.70 15.26
CA GLU A 342 -20.54 9.19 14.35
C GLU A 342 -19.82 10.30 13.58
N ASN A 343 -20.52 11.38 13.24
CA ASN A 343 -19.96 12.52 12.51
C ASN A 343 -19.39 13.62 13.42
N GLN A 344 -19.53 13.50 14.74
CA GLN A 344 -18.90 14.42 15.67
C GLN A 344 -17.40 14.14 15.76
N TRP A 345 -16.61 15.21 15.78
CA TRP A 345 -15.15 15.11 15.84
C TRP A 345 -14.71 14.81 17.26
N GLY A 346 -14.09 13.63 17.44
CA GLY A 346 -13.46 13.21 18.69
C GLY A 346 -11.94 13.10 18.57
N PHE A 347 -11.31 12.65 19.66
CA PHE A 347 -9.86 12.41 19.71
C PHE A 347 -9.38 11.46 18.61
N GLY A 348 -10.08 10.33 18.40
CA GLY A 348 -9.72 9.34 17.38
C GLY A 348 -9.75 9.86 15.95
N GLN A 349 -10.53 10.92 15.67
CA GLN A 349 -10.58 11.57 14.35
C GLN A 349 -9.53 12.68 14.19
N LEU A 350 -9.19 13.39 15.26
CA LEU A 350 -8.22 14.49 15.20
C LEU A 350 -6.79 14.00 14.99
N VAL A 351 -6.39 12.94 15.70
CA VAL A 351 -5.02 12.38 15.60
C VAL A 351 -4.62 12.04 14.16
N PRO A 352 -5.37 11.21 13.39
CA PRO A 352 -4.97 10.85 12.04
C PRO A 352 -4.99 12.05 11.07
N MET A 353 -5.85 13.05 11.31
CA MET A 353 -5.84 14.30 10.54
C MET A 353 -4.59 15.14 10.80
N LEU A 354 -4.13 15.24 12.05
CA LEU A 354 -2.89 15.94 12.38
C LEU A 354 -1.66 15.22 11.84
N LEU A 355 -1.67 13.89 11.78
CA LEU A 355 -0.57 13.12 11.19
C LEU A 355 -0.35 13.44 9.70
N LEU A 356 -1.35 13.95 8.97
CA LEU A 356 -1.17 14.46 7.60
C LEU A 356 -0.19 15.64 7.48
N MET A 357 0.24 16.25 8.59
CA MET A 357 1.32 17.23 8.58
C MET A 357 2.70 16.61 8.33
N LEU A 358 2.92 15.35 8.73
CA LEU A 358 4.19 14.63 8.56
C LEU A 358 4.68 14.59 7.11
N PRO A 359 3.87 14.21 6.11
CA PRO A 359 4.31 14.24 4.71
C PRO A 359 4.63 15.64 4.21
N ALA A 360 3.91 16.67 4.66
CA ALA A 360 4.23 18.05 4.29
C ALA A 360 5.60 18.48 4.84
N MET A 361 5.91 18.11 6.09
CA MET A 361 7.24 18.34 6.68
C MET A 361 8.33 17.57 5.93
N ALA A 362 8.09 16.30 5.60
CA ALA A 362 9.04 15.50 4.82
C ALA A 362 9.31 16.10 3.44
N PHE A 363 8.29 16.65 2.78
CA PHE A 363 8.45 17.37 1.52
C PHE A 363 9.34 18.60 1.69
N LEU A 364 9.06 19.45 2.68
CA LEU A 364 9.80 20.69 2.92
C LEU A 364 11.26 20.43 3.29
N GLU A 365 11.53 19.43 4.13
CA GLU A 365 12.88 19.02 4.50
C GLU A 365 13.67 18.54 3.28
N ALA A 366 13.07 17.67 2.46
CA ALA A 366 13.72 17.17 1.26
C ALA A 366 13.93 18.29 0.22
N TYR A 367 12.95 19.19 0.06
CA TYR A 367 13.02 20.30 -0.88
C TYR A 367 14.13 21.29 -0.51
N THR A 368 14.18 21.70 0.76
CA THR A 368 15.18 22.65 1.27
C THR A 368 16.57 22.04 1.37
N GLY A 369 16.68 20.78 1.82
CA GLY A 369 17.94 20.06 1.94
C GLY A 369 18.62 19.81 0.59
N THR A 370 17.84 19.54 -0.47
CA THR A 370 18.39 19.37 -1.82
C THR A 370 18.56 20.67 -2.61
N SER A 371 17.88 21.75 -2.19
CA SER A 371 18.01 23.08 -2.81
C SER A 371 19.07 23.97 -2.14
N GLY A 372 19.61 23.56 -0.99
CA GLY A 372 20.51 24.38 -0.17
C GLY A 372 21.85 24.75 -0.83
N PRO A 373 22.44 25.90 -0.45
CA PRO A 373 23.68 26.44 -1.06
C PRO A 373 24.92 25.55 -0.86
N ALA A 374 24.93 24.65 0.12
CA ALA A 374 26.05 23.73 0.36
C ALA A 374 26.19 22.66 -0.74
N VAL A 375 25.07 22.15 -1.27
CA VAL A 375 25.06 21.18 -2.37
C VAL A 375 25.47 21.84 -3.69
N GLU A 376 25.09 23.11 -3.87
CA GLU A 376 25.52 23.92 -5.02
C GLU A 376 27.03 24.17 -5.00
N LYS A 377 27.60 24.49 -3.82
CA LYS A 377 29.06 24.60 -3.65
C LYS A 377 29.78 23.28 -3.94
N GLN A 378 29.25 22.14 -3.51
CA GLN A 378 29.82 20.82 -3.80
C GLN A 378 29.72 20.43 -5.29
N ALA A 379 28.60 20.75 -5.95
CA ALA A 379 28.43 20.51 -7.38
C ALA A 379 29.34 21.41 -8.23
N ILE A 380 29.55 22.67 -7.82
CA ILE A 380 30.50 23.58 -8.46
C ILE A 380 31.94 23.09 -8.22
N ALA A 381 32.30 22.71 -7.00
CA ALA A 381 33.62 22.18 -6.68
C ALA A 381 33.94 20.90 -7.47
N MET A 382 32.98 19.98 -7.63
CA MET A 382 33.15 18.78 -8.46
C MET A 382 33.28 19.10 -9.95
N ARG A 383 32.55 20.09 -10.48
CA ARG A 383 32.70 20.54 -11.88
C ARG A 383 34.06 21.21 -12.13
N VAL A 384 34.54 22.00 -11.17
CA VAL A 384 35.87 22.62 -11.24
C VAL A 384 36.96 21.55 -11.21
N SER A 385 36.83 20.54 -10.33
CA SER A 385 37.76 19.42 -10.24
C SER A 385 37.75 18.51 -11.48
N ALA A 386 36.61 18.32 -12.13
CA ALA A 386 36.52 17.54 -13.37
C ALA A 386 37.14 18.29 -14.56
N ASN A 387 36.99 19.62 -14.62
CA ASN A 387 37.60 20.45 -15.66
C ASN A 387 39.12 20.61 -15.48
N SER A 388 39.66 20.50 -14.27
CA SER A 388 41.11 20.51 -14.04
C SER A 388 41.79 19.20 -14.42
N LEU A 389 41.08 18.07 -14.38
CA LEU A 389 41.60 16.75 -14.79
C LEU A 389 41.61 16.54 -16.32
N GLY A 390 40.87 17.37 -17.08
CA GLY A 390 40.84 17.34 -18.56
C GLY A 390 41.85 18.25 -19.25
N ARG A 391 42.77 18.88 -18.51
CA ARG A 391 43.82 19.79 -19.04
C ARG A 391 45.26 19.30 -18.80
N CYS A 392 45.45 18.04 -18.44
CA CYS A 392 46.78 17.43 -18.37
C CYS A 392 47.05 16.58 -19.61
#